data_AF-A0A8T4VAP9-F1
#
_entry.id   AF-A0A8T4VAP9-F1
#
_cell.length_a   1.000
_cell.length_b   1.000
_cell.length_c   1.000
_cell.angle_alpha   90.00
_cell.angle_beta   90.00
_cell.angle_gamma   90.00
#
_symmetry.space_group_name_H-M   'P 1'
#
loop_
_entity.id
_entity.type
_entity.pdbx_description
1 polymer ?
#
loop_
_entity_poly.entity_id
_entity_poly.type
_entity_poly.pdbx_seq_one_letter_code
_entity_poly.pdbx_strand_id
1 'polypeptide(L)' 'MARYKTPAKKARLAKKGTQTKWAPFWVVPKAAGVGKKIHPSRFTSVKRNWRKTKINA' A
#
# COMPACT_ATOMS: atom_id res chain seq x y z
N MET A 1 4.38 -18.78 -12.85
CA MET A 1 3.11 -18.22 -12.32
C MET A 1 1.95 -18.98 -12.94
N ALA A 2 0.96 -19.40 -12.17
CA ALA A 2 -0.22 -20.05 -12.75
C ALA A 2 -1.00 -19.05 -13.63
N ARG A 3 -1.36 -19.47 -14.85
CA ARG A 3 -2.18 -18.72 -15.80
C ARG A 3 -3.56 -18.43 -15.20
N TYR A 4 -4.15 -19.44 -14.56
CA TYR A 4 -5.44 -19.35 -13.87
C TYR A 4 -5.23 -19.17 -12.37
N LYS A 5 -5.98 -18.24 -11.77
CA LYS A 5 -5.91 -17.90 -10.35
C LYS A 5 -7.30 -18.00 -9.76
N THR A 6 -7.41 -18.62 -8.59
CA THR A 6 -8.66 -18.67 -7.83
C THR A 6 -9.11 -17.24 -7.45
N PRO A 7 -10.42 -16.98 -7.31
CA PRO A 7 -10.94 -15.67 -6.91
C PRO A 7 -10.30 -15.15 -5.62
N ALA A 8 -10.13 -16.02 -4.62
CA ALA A 8 -9.47 -15.69 -3.35
C ALA A 8 -8.02 -15.23 -3.54
N LYS A 9 -7.27 -15.85 -4.47
CA LYS A 9 -5.91 -15.42 -4.80
C LYS A 9 -5.91 -14.07 -5.53
N LYS A 10 -6.86 -13.84 -6.45
CA LYS A 10 -7.01 -12.54 -7.14
C LYS A 10 -7.28 -11.40 -6.15
N ALA A 11 -8.20 -11.59 -5.19
CA ALA A 11 -8.52 -10.59 -4.17
C ALA A 11 -7.30 -10.24 -3.30
N ARG A 12 -6.54 -11.25 -2.85
CA ARG A 12 -5.30 -11.05 -2.09
C ARG A 12 -4.26 -10.27 -2.90
N LEU A 13 -4.06 -10.63 -4.17
CA LEU A 13 -3.14 -9.92 -5.06
C LEU A 13 -3.58 -8.47 -5.33
N ALA A 14 -4.88 -8.22 -5.50
CA ALA A 14 -5.42 -6.86 -5.67
C ALA A 14 -5.11 -5.99 -4.45
N LYS A 15 -5.33 -6.50 -3.23
CA LYS A 15 -4.95 -5.82 -1.97
C LYS A 15 -3.44 -5.56 -1.90
N LYS A 16 -2.58 -6.50 -2.33
CA LYS A 16 -1.12 -6.28 -2.40
C LYS A 16 -0.71 -5.27 -3.47
N GLY A 17 -1.53 -5.10 -4.51
CA GLY A 17 -1.38 -4.08 -5.54
C GLY A 17 -1.59 -2.66 -5.01
N THR A 18 -2.59 -2.45 -4.14
CA THR A 18 -2.86 -1.13 -3.56
C THR A 18 -1.79 -0.69 -2.54
N GLN A 19 -1.16 -1.65 -1.85
CA GLN A 19 -0.10 -1.43 -0.86
C GLN A 19 1.24 -0.96 -1.44
N THR A 20 1.34 -0.68 -2.74
CA THR A 20 2.57 -0.10 -3.35
C THR A 20 2.61 1.42 -3.24
N LYS A 21 1.45 2.07 -3.07
CA LYS A 21 1.29 3.51 -3.01
C LYS A 21 1.53 4.03 -1.59
N TRP A 22 1.80 5.33 -1.47
CA TRP A 22 1.82 6.01 -0.17
C TRP A 22 0.42 6.34 0.30
N ALA A 23 0.32 6.61 1.59
CA ALA A 23 -0.83 7.32 2.13
C ALA A 23 -1.06 8.61 1.33
N PRO A 24 -2.31 8.98 1.04
CA PRO A 24 -2.62 10.22 0.35
C PRO A 24 -2.13 11.46 1.10
N PHE A 25 -1.85 12.53 0.35
CA PHE A 25 -1.40 13.80 0.93
C PHE A 25 -2.37 14.34 1.99
N TRP A 26 -3.68 14.28 1.73
CA TRP A 26 -4.73 14.77 2.62
C TRP A 26 -4.80 14.04 3.98
N VAL A 27 -4.11 12.90 4.15
CA VAL A 27 -4.00 12.23 5.45
C VAL A 27 -3.19 13.08 6.43
N VAL A 28 -2.19 13.80 5.96
CA VAL A 28 -1.32 14.65 6.77
C VAL A 28 -2.12 15.71 7.54
N PRO A 29 -2.92 16.58 6.88
CA PRO A 29 -3.72 17.58 7.60
C PRO A 29 -4.79 16.94 8.50
N LYS A 30 -5.36 15.79 8.10
CA LYS A 30 -6.38 15.10 8.91
C LYS A 30 -5.83 14.51 10.21
N ALA A 31 -4.61 13.97 10.18
CA ALA A 31 -4.02 13.28 11.33
C ALA A 31 -3.09 14.17 12.19
N ALA A 32 -2.34 15.08 11.57
CA ALA A 32 -1.35 15.92 12.27
C ALA A 32 -1.71 17.42 12.30
N GLY A 33 -2.82 17.82 11.69
CA GLY A 33 -3.23 19.20 11.58
C GLY A 33 -2.67 19.91 10.35
N VAL A 34 -3.33 21.02 9.97
CA VAL A 34 -2.98 21.83 8.80
C VAL A 34 -1.63 22.54 9.02
N GLY A 35 -0.84 22.69 7.96
CA GLY A 35 0.44 23.42 7.99
C GLY A 35 1.66 22.60 8.43
N LYS A 36 1.48 21.32 8.81
CA LYS A 36 2.61 20.43 9.12
C LYS A 36 3.28 19.95 7.82
N LYS A 37 4.59 20.19 7.69
CA LYS A 37 5.44 19.70 6.58
C LYS A 37 5.85 18.24 6.79
N ILE A 38 4.87 17.36 7.02
CA ILE A 38 5.11 15.93 7.23
C ILE A 38 4.84 15.18 5.93
N HIS A 39 5.76 14.30 5.57
CA HIS A 39 5.61 13.48 4.38
C HIS A 39 4.67 12.28 4.63
N PRO A 40 3.73 11.93 3.72
CA PRO A 40 2.73 10.86 3.93
C PRO A 40 3.30 9.46 4.20
N SER A 41 4.58 9.22 3.89
CA SER A 41 5.28 7.99 4.26
C SER A 41 5.21 7.71 5.76
N ARG A 42 5.16 8.74 6.62
CA ARG A 42 5.03 8.60 8.08
C ARG A 42 3.71 7.97 8.50
N PHE A 43 2.66 8.14 7.69
CA PHE A 43 1.33 7.56 7.90
C PHE A 43 1.10 6.29 7.08
N THR A 44 2.07 5.89 6.25
CA THR A 44 1.96 4.68 5.43
C THR A 44 2.44 3.48 6.26
N SER A 45 1.51 2.69 6.82
CA SER A 45 1.89 1.53 7.65
C SER A 45 2.53 0.40 6.85
N VAL A 46 2.04 0.13 5.63
CA VAL A 46 2.56 -0.93 4.75
C VAL A 46 2.87 -0.36 3.38
N LYS A 47 4.14 -0.38 3.01
CA LYS A 47 4.61 -0.03 1.66
C LYS A 47 5.37 -1.20 1.05
N ARG A 48 4.80 -1.82 0.03
CA ARG A 48 5.35 -3.00 -0.62
C ARG A 48 6.30 -2.61 -1.76
N ASN A 49 7.44 -3.30 -1.84
CA ASN A 49 8.33 -3.28 -3.00
C ASN A 49 8.48 -4.70 -3.57
N TRP A 50 8.24 -4.87 -4.88
CA TRP A 50 8.28 -6.17 -5.57
C TRP A 50 9.68 -6.77 -5.72
N ARG A 51 10.73 -5.93 -5.69
CA ARG A 51 12.12 -6.39 -5.72
C ARG A 51 12.56 -6.90 -4.34
N LYS A 52 12.16 -6.20 -3.27
CA LYS A 52 12.58 -6.51 -1.89
C LYS A 52 11.76 -7.61 -1.21
N THR A 53 10.44 -7.58 -1.35
CA THR A 53 9.54 -8.51 -0.64
C THR A 53 8.65 -9.23 -1.63
N LYS A 54 8.79 -10.56 -1.69
CA LYS A 54 7.96 -11.42 -2.55
C LYS A 54 6.61 -11.70 -1.89
N ILE A 55 5.59 -11.96 -2.71
CA ILE A 55 4.24 -12.24 -2.24
C ILE A 55 4.10 -13.77 -2.13
N ASN A 56 3.87 -14.26 -0.91
CA ASN A 56 3.48 -15.64 -0.67
C ASN A 56 1.94 -15.68 -0.61
N ALA A 57 1.28 -15.99 -1.72
CA ALA A 57 -0.19 -15.98 -1.85
C ALA A 57 -0.73 -17.18 -2.62
#